data_AF-G8SDM8-F1
#
_entry.id   AF-G8SDM8-F1
#
_cell.length_a   1.000
_cell.length_b   1.000
_cell.length_c   1.000
_cell.angle_alpha   90.00
_cell.angle_beta   90.00
_cell.angle_gamma   90.00
#
_symmetry.space_group_name_H-M   'P 1'
#
loop_
_entity.id
_entity.type
_entity.pdbx_description
1 polymer ?
#
loop_
_entity_poly.entity_id
_entity_poly.type
_entity_poly.pdbx_seq_one_letter_code
_entity_poly.pdbx_strand_id
1 'polypeptide(L)'
;MPHQRTAAPAHLPAPPPPVAPAVAAPSRPPSRLHSLLIFLALLIAATAAGGLLFLRKEPDRAPDPKLAATQAATALREQDAAALKVSFFDQSGLDVTGDLTIARGGATAGTLTDSGGGRADYLASGSEAAVRGDQDWWARRDPARIGVLKDAWVRPEHYAFPLDGAGLDPGALAGLVDWVRAAGASAPDADSVAGKPAVGLRRDGWTVLFSRSRPYRLLWFGGPLQNGTPLAPTINGSPSAPTPPYVSVLVDPKAPAVPQVTVPDAREEQKTPARLPAFDVTVNAATCRTVTCSWTVTATNVGKVACDASVIASVTPGMPETRVAALGTVPPGASRTTARMTFPNPAPTNRNVSADYRAQAYCPEIYGPNLKLMRRLQERGLVPGRSPTLSRLDPSQMPAMLFTLDAMAGAGRFDADRATEEMEKAITAGALPEIGELVQSRRLANPEVLYGKLANLIFEYDTAAPGTPVREKTGYRRELQIAAGILRQDRDATVTLDGGGIDIVVRTAGSPTYAIQAKSVSSESIAENLRRAAEDLRAHAPAGASKVALLYVEAPAGYAHAAGRDRFEREFTAVNADTCAAGLDRIEIVNQGGDQRFPGCTR
;
A
#
# COMPACT_ATOMS: atom_id res chain seq x y z
N MET A 1 1.80 -17.18 37.75
CA MET A 1 2.31 -15.81 37.95
C MET A 1 3.82 -15.89 38.20
N PRO A 2 4.67 -15.40 37.30
CA PRO A 2 6.06 -15.12 37.60
C PRO A 2 6.37 -13.61 37.59
N HIS A 3 7.24 -13.21 38.50
CA HIS A 3 7.65 -11.84 38.80
C HIS A 3 8.30 -11.10 37.61
N GLN A 4 7.75 -9.92 37.28
CA GLN A 4 8.43 -8.91 36.46
C GLN A 4 9.52 -8.22 37.30
N ARG A 5 10.78 -8.30 36.83
CA ARG A 5 11.88 -7.45 37.30
C ARG A 5 11.75 -6.09 36.63
N THR A 6 11.55 -5.05 37.42
CA THR A 6 11.64 -3.64 37.03
C THR A 6 13.11 -3.27 36.80
N ALA A 7 13.44 -2.83 35.58
CA ALA A 7 14.72 -2.21 35.27
C ALA A 7 14.68 -0.72 35.67
N ALA A 8 15.74 -0.25 36.32
CA ALA A 8 15.91 1.14 36.75
C ALA A 8 16.18 2.08 35.55
N PRO A 9 15.75 3.35 35.61
CA PRO A 9 15.99 4.31 34.54
C PRO A 9 17.46 4.75 34.49
N ALA A 10 18.02 4.81 33.28
CA ALA A 10 19.35 5.35 33.03
C ALA A 10 19.33 6.89 33.16
N HIS A 11 20.23 7.43 33.98
CA HIS A 11 20.49 8.86 34.10
C HIS A 11 21.18 9.40 32.84
N LEU A 12 20.58 10.42 32.22
CA LEU A 12 21.24 11.24 31.19
C LEU A 12 22.23 12.22 31.83
N PRO A 13 23.42 12.43 31.26
CA PRO A 13 24.36 13.45 31.73
C PRO A 13 23.88 14.87 31.40
N ALA A 14 24.15 15.80 32.32
CA ALA A 14 23.79 17.22 32.21
C ALA A 14 24.55 17.94 31.07
N PRO A 15 23.94 18.96 30.43
CA PRO A 15 24.60 19.76 29.40
C PRO A 15 25.72 20.65 29.98
N PRO A 16 26.77 20.95 29.19
CA PRO A 16 27.87 21.81 29.62
C PRO A 16 27.43 23.29 29.74
N PRO A 17 28.08 24.07 30.63
CA PRO A 17 27.75 25.48 30.84
C PRO A 17 28.16 26.37 29.65
N PRO A 18 27.49 27.53 29.47
CA PRO A 18 27.77 28.46 28.38
C PRO A 18 29.14 29.15 28.56
N VAL A 19 29.88 29.23 27.46
CA VAL A 19 31.18 29.90 27.36
C VAL A 19 30.96 31.42 27.28
N ALA A 20 31.66 32.17 28.13
CA ALA A 20 31.60 33.63 28.18
C ALA A 20 32.31 34.30 26.97
N PRO A 21 31.86 35.48 26.52
CA PRO A 21 32.47 36.19 25.41
C PRO A 21 33.82 36.81 25.80
N ALA A 22 34.82 36.63 24.93
CA ALA A 22 36.15 37.21 25.08
C ALA A 22 36.13 38.72 24.80
N VAL A 23 36.65 39.50 25.75
CA VAL A 23 36.85 40.96 25.63
C VAL A 23 38.06 41.24 24.74
N ALA A 24 37.86 42.04 23.69
CA ALA A 24 38.90 42.44 22.74
C ALA A 24 39.84 43.52 23.33
N ALA A 25 41.15 43.31 23.17
CA ALA A 25 42.19 44.26 23.54
C ALA A 25 42.41 45.34 22.45
N PRO A 26 42.85 46.56 22.82
CA PRO A 26 43.01 47.67 21.88
C PRO A 26 44.19 47.47 20.91
N SER A 27 43.94 47.75 19.63
CA SER A 27 44.88 47.62 18.53
C SER A 27 45.90 48.75 18.49
N ARG A 28 47.17 48.39 18.29
CA ARG A 28 48.28 49.32 17.99
C ARG A 28 48.27 49.70 16.50
N PRO A 29 48.68 50.92 16.13
CA PRO A 29 48.68 51.37 14.74
C PRO A 29 49.72 50.59 13.90
N PRO A 30 49.38 50.17 12.67
CA PRO A 30 50.26 49.37 11.84
C PRO A 30 51.37 50.24 11.22
N SER A 31 52.60 49.70 11.23
CA SER A 31 53.75 50.25 10.52
C SER A 31 53.61 50.00 9.01
N ARG A 32 54.14 50.92 8.20
CA ARG A 32 53.99 50.96 6.73
C ARG A 32 54.47 49.70 5.97
N LEU A 33 55.17 48.77 6.63
CA LEU A 33 55.54 47.47 6.07
C LEU A 33 54.37 46.46 6.06
N HIS A 34 53.40 46.58 6.98
CA HIS A 34 52.24 45.68 7.06
C HIS A 34 51.23 45.89 5.92
N SER A 35 51.08 47.12 5.43
CA SER A 35 50.15 47.41 4.33
C SER A 35 50.58 46.77 3.01
N LEU A 36 51.89 46.65 2.75
CA LEU A 36 52.41 46.01 1.54
C LEU A 36 52.24 44.48 1.59
N LEU A 37 52.44 43.87 2.76
CA LEU A 37 52.22 42.43 2.98
C LEU A 37 50.74 42.04 2.93
N ILE A 38 49.84 42.89 3.44
CA ILE A 38 48.39 42.67 3.34
C ILE A 38 47.91 42.78 1.89
N PHE A 39 48.43 43.74 1.11
CA PHE A 39 48.08 43.86 -0.30
C PHE A 39 48.55 42.65 -1.11
N LEU A 40 49.78 42.16 -0.85
CA LEU A 40 50.30 40.96 -1.52
C LEU A 40 49.55 39.69 -1.10
N ALA A 41 49.19 39.55 0.18
CA ALA A 41 48.37 38.45 0.68
C ALA A 41 46.95 38.47 0.11
N LEU A 42 46.34 39.65 -0.05
CA LEU A 42 45.04 39.80 -0.72
C LEU A 42 45.12 39.52 -2.22
N LEU A 43 46.22 39.87 -2.89
CA LEU A 43 46.42 39.57 -4.31
C LEU A 43 46.65 38.07 -4.55
N ILE A 44 47.38 37.40 -3.65
CA ILE A 44 47.58 35.95 -3.67
C ILE A 44 46.28 35.23 -3.31
N ALA A 45 45.51 35.73 -2.33
CA ALA A 45 44.19 35.19 -2.00
C ALA A 45 43.18 35.41 -3.14
N ALA A 46 43.23 36.54 -3.85
CA ALA A 46 42.36 36.82 -4.99
C ALA A 46 42.74 36.00 -6.23
N THR A 47 44.03 35.74 -6.48
CA THR A 47 44.47 34.84 -7.56
C THR A 47 44.25 33.36 -7.22
N ALA A 48 44.37 32.97 -5.94
CA ALA A 48 44.00 31.63 -5.47
C ALA A 48 42.48 31.41 -5.52
N ALA A 49 41.66 32.37 -5.08
CA ALA A 49 40.21 32.31 -5.17
C ALA A 49 39.71 32.38 -6.63
N GLY A 50 40.35 33.21 -7.47
CA GLY A 50 40.08 33.30 -8.90
C GLY A 50 40.47 32.02 -9.65
N GLY A 51 41.60 31.40 -9.31
CA GLY A 51 42.05 30.11 -9.85
C GLY A 51 41.18 28.93 -9.43
N LEU A 52 40.68 28.92 -8.18
CA LEU A 52 39.69 27.94 -7.70
C LEU A 52 38.31 28.12 -8.34
N LEU A 53 37.93 29.34 -8.73
CA LEU A 53 36.69 29.60 -9.48
C LEU A 53 36.83 29.26 -10.98
N PHE A 54 38.03 29.38 -11.56
CA PHE A 54 38.28 28.98 -12.95
C PHE A 54 38.46 27.46 -13.13
N LEU A 55 39.01 26.75 -12.13
CA LEU A 55 39.08 25.28 -12.12
C LEU A 55 37.73 24.58 -11.90
N ARG A 56 36.65 25.34 -11.63
CA ARG A 56 35.31 24.81 -11.36
C ARG A 56 34.33 24.99 -12.52
N LYS A 57 34.81 25.36 -13.72
CA LYS A 57 33.98 25.83 -14.83
C LYS A 57 34.26 25.21 -16.20
N GLU A 58 34.80 23.98 -16.27
CA GLU A 58 34.37 23.12 -17.36
C GLU A 58 33.05 22.48 -16.89
N PRO A 59 31.90 22.80 -17.51
CA PRO A 59 30.69 22.04 -17.24
C PRO A 59 31.01 20.61 -17.62
N ASP A 60 31.18 19.72 -16.64
CA ASP A 60 31.46 18.30 -16.82
C ASP A 60 30.57 17.79 -17.94
N ARG A 61 31.14 17.69 -19.14
CA ARG A 61 30.37 17.34 -20.33
C ARG A 61 29.74 16.00 -20.01
N ALA A 62 28.41 15.93 -20.07
CA ALA A 62 27.70 14.71 -19.70
C ALA A 62 28.36 13.53 -20.44
N PRO A 63 28.77 12.47 -19.72
CA PRO A 63 29.46 11.35 -20.34
C PRO A 63 28.53 10.73 -21.38
N ASP A 64 29.12 10.23 -22.47
CA ASP A 64 28.37 9.47 -23.47
C ASP A 64 27.62 8.30 -22.78
N PRO A 65 26.27 8.28 -22.83
CA PRO A 65 25.48 7.23 -22.19
C PRO A 65 25.85 5.83 -22.69
N LYS A 66 26.32 5.67 -23.93
CA LYS A 66 26.75 4.37 -24.46
C LYS A 66 28.07 3.89 -23.85
N LEU A 67 28.99 4.82 -23.56
CA LEU A 67 30.22 4.52 -22.83
C LEU A 67 29.89 4.12 -21.39
N ALA A 68 29.01 4.87 -20.72
CA ALA A 68 28.56 4.56 -19.37
C ALA A 68 27.90 3.17 -19.29
N ALA A 69 27.02 2.86 -20.25
CA ALA A 69 26.38 1.54 -20.38
C ALA A 69 27.40 0.42 -20.56
N THR A 70 28.39 0.61 -21.44
CA THR A 70 29.44 -0.41 -21.69
C THR A 70 30.22 -0.72 -20.41
N GLN A 71 30.67 0.30 -19.68
CA GLN A 71 31.43 0.11 -18.45
C GLN A 71 30.58 -0.46 -17.31
N ALA A 72 29.32 -0.03 -17.19
CA ALA A 72 28.39 -0.55 -16.19
C ALA A 72 28.08 -2.03 -16.44
N ALA A 73 27.86 -2.44 -17.70
CA ALA A 73 27.63 -3.84 -18.05
C ALA A 73 28.85 -4.72 -17.74
N THR A 74 30.07 -4.25 -18.02
CA THR A 74 31.30 -4.97 -17.63
C THR A 74 31.38 -5.11 -16.11
N ALA A 75 31.16 -4.02 -15.36
CA ALA A 75 31.22 -4.07 -13.90
C ALA A 75 30.17 -5.01 -13.29
N LEU A 76 28.96 -5.08 -13.86
CA LEU A 76 27.91 -6.00 -13.42
C LEU A 76 28.32 -7.47 -13.60
N ARG A 77 28.94 -7.82 -14.73
CA ARG A 77 29.41 -9.21 -14.96
C ARG A 77 30.44 -9.69 -13.95
N GLU A 78 31.25 -8.76 -13.44
CA GLU A 78 32.26 -9.05 -12.43
C GLU A 78 31.66 -9.26 -11.03
N GLN A 79 30.42 -8.85 -10.80
CA GLN A 79 29.76 -8.98 -9.50
C GLN A 79 29.22 -10.39 -9.25
N ASP A 80 29.31 -10.84 -8.00
CA ASP A 80 28.72 -12.08 -7.53
C ASP A 80 27.28 -11.91 -7.03
N ALA A 81 26.86 -10.67 -6.76
CA ALA A 81 25.50 -10.35 -6.34
C ALA A 81 25.15 -8.90 -6.65
N ALA A 82 23.85 -8.60 -6.73
CA ALA A 82 23.29 -7.27 -6.85
C ALA A 82 22.28 -7.02 -5.72
N ALA A 83 22.31 -5.82 -5.13
CA ALA A 83 21.29 -5.36 -4.19
C ALA A 83 20.33 -4.41 -4.92
N LEU A 84 19.05 -4.74 -4.87
CA LEU A 84 18.00 -4.13 -5.66
C LEU A 84 16.89 -3.62 -4.74
N LYS A 85 16.43 -2.38 -4.96
CA LYS A 85 15.13 -1.95 -4.46
C LYS A 85 14.15 -2.01 -5.60
N VAL A 86 13.17 -2.89 -5.50
CA VAL A 86 12.18 -3.14 -6.55
C VAL A 86 10.87 -2.43 -6.22
N SER A 87 10.15 -1.98 -7.24
CA SER A 87 8.73 -1.62 -7.18
C SER A 87 8.04 -2.20 -8.42
N PHE A 88 6.88 -2.80 -8.23
CA PHE A 88 6.06 -3.37 -9.30
C PHE A 88 4.60 -3.44 -8.85
N PHE A 89 3.70 -3.61 -9.81
CA PHE A 89 2.30 -3.92 -9.51
C PHE A 89 2.08 -5.43 -9.50
N ASP A 90 1.43 -5.93 -8.44
CA ASP A 90 0.96 -7.31 -8.42
C ASP A 90 -0.27 -7.51 -9.33
N GLN A 91 -0.78 -8.74 -9.39
CA GLN A 91 -1.92 -9.10 -10.23
C GLN A 91 -3.22 -8.38 -9.85
N SER A 92 -3.31 -7.85 -8.63
CA SER A 92 -4.44 -7.06 -8.13
C SER A 92 -4.26 -5.55 -8.36
N GLY A 93 -3.16 -5.15 -9.01
CA GLY A 93 -2.77 -3.75 -9.23
C GLY A 93 -2.16 -3.07 -8.01
N LEU A 94 -1.78 -3.82 -6.98
CA LEU A 94 -1.20 -3.28 -5.76
C LEU A 94 0.28 -2.98 -5.97
N ASP A 95 0.73 -1.77 -5.62
CA ASP A 95 2.16 -1.45 -5.63
C ASP A 95 2.86 -2.24 -4.52
N VAL A 96 3.82 -3.06 -4.93
CA VAL A 96 4.67 -3.87 -4.05
C VAL A 96 6.09 -3.36 -4.21
N THR A 97 6.69 -3.00 -3.09
CA THR A 97 8.10 -2.61 -3.00
C THR A 97 8.91 -3.73 -2.36
N GLY A 98 10.21 -3.75 -2.58
CA GLY A 98 11.06 -4.72 -1.89
C GLY A 98 12.53 -4.35 -1.90
N ASP A 99 13.24 -4.85 -0.90
CA ASP A 99 14.69 -4.81 -0.81
C ASP A 99 15.20 -6.25 -1.02
N LEU A 100 15.80 -6.52 -2.17
CA LEU A 100 16.24 -7.85 -2.60
C LEU A 100 17.75 -7.88 -2.81
N THR A 101 18.37 -8.99 -2.49
CA THR A 101 19.74 -9.33 -2.89
C THR A 101 19.70 -10.56 -3.78
N ILE A 102 20.29 -10.46 -4.96
CA ILE A 102 20.27 -11.50 -5.99
C ILE A 102 21.70 -11.91 -6.31
N ALA A 103 22.04 -13.16 -6.03
CA ALA A 103 23.32 -13.75 -6.35
C ALA A 103 23.42 -14.11 -7.84
N ARG A 104 24.65 -14.28 -8.32
CA ARG A 104 24.96 -14.93 -9.59
C ARG A 104 24.32 -16.33 -9.61
N GLY A 105 23.56 -16.63 -10.66
CA GLY A 105 22.75 -17.87 -10.74
C GLY A 105 21.33 -17.73 -10.19
N GLY A 106 20.92 -16.52 -9.77
CA GLY A 106 19.53 -16.16 -9.49
C GLY A 106 19.03 -16.43 -8.07
N ALA A 107 19.87 -16.94 -7.17
CA ALA A 107 19.49 -17.11 -5.77
C ALA A 107 19.18 -15.75 -5.14
N THR A 108 17.95 -15.58 -4.66
CA THR A 108 17.40 -14.30 -4.22
C THR A 108 16.95 -14.40 -2.76
N ALA A 109 17.27 -13.38 -1.98
CA ALA A 109 16.75 -13.21 -0.63
C ALA A 109 16.42 -11.74 -0.36
N GLY A 110 15.40 -11.48 0.43
CA GLY A 110 15.05 -10.12 0.79
C GLY A 110 13.67 -10.00 1.42
N THR A 111 13.09 -8.82 1.33
CA THR A 111 11.75 -8.57 1.82
C THR A 111 10.90 -7.83 0.80
N LEU A 112 9.63 -8.20 0.73
CA LEU A 112 8.59 -7.53 -0.06
C LEU A 112 7.61 -6.84 0.90
N THR A 113 7.06 -5.70 0.49
CA THR A 113 6.13 -4.88 1.26
C THR A 113 5.05 -4.31 0.35
N ASP A 114 3.80 -4.49 0.73
CA ASP A 114 2.65 -3.95 0.01
C ASP A 114 2.40 -2.48 0.36
N SER A 115 1.99 -1.68 -0.63
CA SER A 115 1.45 -0.34 -0.37
C SER A 115 0.19 -0.45 0.51
N GLY A 116 0.20 0.21 1.67
CA GLY A 116 -0.89 0.09 2.66
C GLY A 116 -0.67 -0.96 3.75
N GLY A 117 0.48 -1.65 3.78
CA GLY A 117 0.87 -2.54 4.88
C GLY A 117 0.81 -4.03 4.52
N GLY A 118 1.59 -4.83 5.24
CA GLY A 118 1.89 -6.23 4.92
C GLY A 118 3.33 -6.41 4.48
N ARG A 119 4.06 -7.30 5.14
CA ARG A 119 5.47 -7.60 4.87
C ARG A 119 5.66 -9.10 4.72
N ALA A 120 6.51 -9.49 3.77
CA ALA A 120 6.98 -10.86 3.66
C ALA A 120 8.50 -10.93 3.50
N ASP A 121 9.12 -11.90 4.17
CA ASP A 121 10.43 -12.37 3.76
C ASP A 121 10.28 -13.19 2.47
N TYR A 122 11.20 -13.01 1.53
CA TYR A 122 11.18 -13.66 0.23
C TYR A 122 12.49 -14.41 0.00
N LEU A 123 12.39 -15.65 -0.45
CA LEU A 123 13.51 -16.49 -0.88
C LEU A 123 13.18 -17.10 -2.24
N ALA A 124 14.15 -17.12 -3.15
CA ALA A 124 14.03 -17.87 -4.39
C ALA A 124 15.37 -18.46 -4.81
N SER A 125 15.34 -19.64 -5.46
CA SER A 125 16.51 -20.30 -6.04
C SER A 125 16.07 -21.22 -7.17
N GLY A 126 16.55 -20.96 -8.39
CA GLY A 126 16.04 -21.65 -9.58
C GLY A 126 14.53 -21.41 -9.74
N SER A 127 13.76 -22.48 -9.98
CA SER A 127 12.30 -22.40 -10.11
C SER A 127 11.53 -22.38 -8.79
N GLU A 128 12.23 -22.44 -7.64
CA GLU A 128 11.58 -22.47 -6.34
C GLU A 128 11.56 -21.08 -5.72
N ALA A 129 10.39 -20.68 -5.19
CA ALA A 129 10.22 -19.49 -4.39
C ALA A 129 9.37 -19.79 -3.16
N ALA A 130 9.70 -19.14 -2.05
CA ALA A 130 8.95 -19.21 -0.81
C ALA A 130 8.84 -17.82 -0.18
N VAL A 131 7.70 -17.58 0.47
CA VAL A 131 7.44 -16.36 1.24
C VAL A 131 7.07 -16.69 2.67
N ARG A 132 7.50 -15.83 3.59
CA ARG A 132 7.02 -15.81 4.98
C ARG A 132 6.38 -14.47 5.25
N GLY A 133 5.08 -14.39 5.01
CA GLY A 133 4.26 -13.20 5.17
C GLY A 133 3.68 -13.05 6.58
N ASP A 134 3.51 -11.80 7.00
CA ASP A 134 2.73 -11.45 8.18
C ASP A 134 1.21 -11.56 7.94
N GLN A 135 0.42 -11.14 8.93
CA GLN A 135 -1.05 -11.18 8.85
C GLN A 135 -1.59 -10.36 7.67
N ASP A 136 -1.07 -9.14 7.48
CA ASP A 136 -1.58 -8.20 6.48
C ASP A 136 -1.19 -8.64 5.06
N TRP A 137 -0.01 -9.24 4.89
CA TRP A 137 0.43 -9.85 3.63
C TRP A 137 -0.55 -10.93 3.14
N TRP A 138 -0.95 -11.83 4.05
CA TRP A 138 -1.90 -12.91 3.73
C TRP A 138 -3.34 -12.43 3.67
N ALA A 139 -3.72 -11.37 4.40
CA ALA A 139 -5.08 -10.81 4.33
C ALA A 139 -5.46 -10.32 2.93
N ARG A 140 -4.47 -9.97 2.09
CA ARG A 140 -4.70 -9.51 0.71
C ARG A 140 -4.72 -10.63 -0.31
N ARG A 141 -3.92 -11.67 -0.07
CA ARG A 141 -3.68 -12.76 -1.03
C ARG A 141 -4.58 -13.96 -0.75
N ASP A 142 -4.78 -14.26 0.53
CA ASP A 142 -5.50 -15.44 0.99
C ASP A 142 -6.20 -15.19 2.34
N PRO A 143 -7.26 -14.36 2.33
CA PRO A 143 -7.92 -13.93 3.55
C PRO A 143 -8.61 -15.07 4.32
N ALA A 144 -8.76 -16.25 3.73
CA ALA A 144 -9.36 -17.42 4.35
C ALA A 144 -8.38 -18.27 5.18
N ARG A 145 -7.07 -18.13 4.94
CA ARG A 145 -6.03 -19.00 5.51
C ARG A 145 -4.96 -18.25 6.31
N ILE A 146 -5.18 -16.97 6.62
CA ILE A 146 -4.24 -16.12 7.36
C ILE A 146 -3.69 -16.80 8.62
N GLY A 147 -4.55 -17.37 9.46
CA GLY A 147 -4.13 -17.97 10.74
C GLY A 147 -3.20 -19.18 10.59
N VAL A 148 -3.19 -19.86 9.44
CA VAL A 148 -2.33 -21.02 9.16
C VAL A 148 -1.13 -20.71 8.27
N LEU A 149 -1.17 -19.59 7.54
CA LEU A 149 -0.09 -19.15 6.62
C LEU A 149 0.83 -18.10 7.23
N LYS A 150 0.33 -17.24 8.13
CA LYS A 150 1.15 -16.18 8.74
C LYS A 150 2.37 -16.76 9.45
N ASP A 151 3.50 -16.07 9.27
CA ASP A 151 4.80 -16.42 9.85
C ASP A 151 5.34 -17.81 9.45
N ALA A 152 4.68 -18.51 8.51
CA ALA A 152 5.14 -19.77 7.94
C ALA A 152 5.77 -19.55 6.56
N TRP A 153 6.75 -20.39 6.20
CA TRP A 153 7.25 -20.45 4.84
C TRP A 153 6.25 -21.17 3.95
N VAL A 154 5.76 -20.45 2.95
CA VAL A 154 4.73 -20.89 2.02
C VAL A 154 5.25 -20.75 0.60
N ARG A 155 5.06 -21.78 -0.22
CA ARG A 155 5.20 -21.71 -1.67
C ARG A 155 3.87 -21.19 -2.22
N PRO A 156 3.83 -19.92 -2.66
CA PRO A 156 2.58 -19.30 -3.05
C PRO A 156 2.07 -19.89 -4.37
N GLU A 157 0.76 -19.87 -4.56
CA GLU A 157 0.13 -20.33 -5.81
C GLU A 157 0.54 -19.45 -7.00
N HIS A 158 0.63 -18.15 -6.75
CA HIS A 158 1.09 -17.15 -7.69
C HIS A 158 2.43 -16.58 -7.21
N TYR A 159 3.34 -16.29 -8.13
CA TYR A 159 4.63 -15.72 -7.77
C TYR A 159 4.44 -14.40 -7.02
N ALA A 160 5.05 -14.29 -5.83
CA ALA A 160 5.08 -13.05 -5.06
C ALA A 160 5.90 -11.94 -5.74
N PHE A 161 6.75 -12.30 -6.70
CA PHE A 161 7.60 -11.40 -7.47
C PHE A 161 7.53 -11.78 -8.96
N PRO A 162 7.24 -10.85 -9.89
CA PRO A 162 6.85 -11.17 -11.26
C PRO A 162 8.03 -11.55 -12.19
N LEU A 163 9.23 -11.66 -11.64
CA LEU A 163 10.46 -11.95 -12.38
C LEU A 163 11.15 -13.18 -11.79
N ASP A 164 11.80 -13.94 -12.67
CA ASP A 164 12.67 -15.03 -12.26
C ASP A 164 13.93 -14.42 -11.63
N GLY A 165 14.39 -14.98 -10.51
CA GLY A 165 15.64 -14.57 -9.89
C GLY A 165 16.83 -14.64 -10.86
N ALA A 166 16.85 -15.65 -11.74
CA ALA A 166 17.87 -15.76 -12.78
C ALA A 166 17.80 -14.61 -13.81
N GLY A 167 16.62 -14.04 -14.02
CA GLY A 167 16.42 -12.88 -14.88
C GLY A 167 17.01 -11.58 -14.32
N LEU A 168 17.30 -11.52 -13.02
CA LEU A 168 17.81 -10.31 -12.35
C LEU A 168 19.21 -10.49 -11.74
N ASP A 169 19.89 -11.59 -12.03
CA ASP A 169 21.28 -11.74 -11.59
C ASP A 169 22.19 -10.71 -12.29
N PRO A 170 23.40 -10.44 -11.77
CA PRO A 170 24.28 -9.42 -12.34
C PRO A 170 24.60 -9.63 -13.83
N GLY A 171 24.65 -10.89 -14.30
CA GLY A 171 24.88 -11.22 -15.71
C GLY A 171 23.67 -10.87 -16.58
N ALA A 172 22.46 -11.19 -16.12
CA ALA A 172 21.21 -10.84 -16.78
C ALA A 172 20.99 -9.32 -16.84
N LEU A 173 21.31 -8.60 -15.76
CA LEU A 173 21.28 -7.13 -15.75
C LEU A 173 22.26 -6.52 -16.76
N ALA A 174 23.47 -7.09 -16.88
CA ALA A 174 24.41 -6.67 -17.92
C ALA A 174 23.85 -6.94 -19.33
N GLY A 175 23.14 -8.06 -19.53
CA GLY A 175 22.42 -8.37 -20.76
C GLY A 175 21.34 -7.36 -21.10
N LEU A 176 20.53 -6.94 -20.12
CA LEU A 176 19.54 -5.87 -20.28
C LEU A 176 20.21 -4.56 -20.72
N VAL A 177 21.29 -4.17 -20.05
CA VAL A 177 22.05 -2.94 -20.38
C VAL A 177 22.57 -3.00 -21.82
N ASP A 178 23.12 -4.13 -22.25
CA ASP A 178 23.61 -4.30 -23.62
C ASP A 178 22.50 -4.29 -24.66
N TRP A 179 21.35 -4.91 -24.34
CA TRP A 179 20.18 -4.89 -25.20
C TRP A 179 19.66 -3.45 -25.38
N VAL A 180 19.53 -2.66 -24.30
CA VAL A 180 19.15 -1.25 -24.43
C VAL A 180 20.23 -0.47 -25.19
N ARG A 181 21.52 -0.70 -24.91
CA ARG A 181 22.64 -0.01 -25.58
C ARG A 181 22.68 -0.23 -27.09
N ALA A 182 22.34 -1.43 -27.56
CA ALA A 182 22.44 -1.80 -28.96
C ALA A 182 21.55 -0.95 -29.89
N ALA A 183 20.37 -0.53 -29.43
CA ALA A 183 19.41 0.23 -30.23
C ALA A 183 18.77 1.43 -29.50
N GLY A 184 19.21 1.73 -28.28
CA GLY A 184 18.62 2.76 -27.44
C GLY A 184 19.05 4.17 -27.82
N ALA A 185 18.13 5.11 -27.64
CA ALA A 185 18.37 6.54 -27.70
C ALA A 185 18.77 7.08 -26.33
N SER A 186 19.41 8.26 -26.29
CA SER A 186 19.68 8.96 -25.03
C SER A 186 18.36 9.27 -24.30
N ALA A 187 18.36 9.20 -22.97
CA ALA A 187 17.27 9.64 -22.11
C ALA A 187 17.62 11.01 -21.48
N PRO A 188 17.38 12.14 -22.17
CA PRO A 188 17.87 13.46 -21.76
C PRO A 188 17.13 14.03 -20.54
N ASP A 189 15.98 13.47 -20.18
CA ASP A 189 15.16 13.84 -19.02
C ASP A 189 15.67 13.22 -17.71
N ALA A 190 16.70 12.36 -17.77
CA ALA A 190 17.19 11.59 -16.64
C ALA A 190 18.38 12.25 -15.91
N ASP A 191 18.10 13.29 -15.12
CA ASP A 191 19.15 14.09 -14.47
C ASP A 191 19.72 13.47 -13.19
N SER A 192 18.89 12.84 -12.34
CA SER A 192 19.33 12.22 -11.08
C SER A 192 18.46 11.08 -10.53
N VAL A 193 19.07 9.96 -10.17
CA VAL A 193 18.37 8.82 -9.56
C VAL A 193 18.64 8.81 -8.06
N ALA A 194 17.59 8.89 -7.24
CA ALA A 194 17.74 8.96 -5.77
C ALA A 194 18.81 9.98 -5.32
N GLY A 195 18.81 11.17 -5.95
CA GLY A 195 19.76 12.26 -5.68
C GLY A 195 21.15 12.10 -6.31
N LYS A 196 21.45 11.00 -7.01
CA LYS A 196 22.73 10.80 -7.71
C LYS A 196 22.64 11.24 -9.16
N PRO A 197 23.52 12.14 -9.65
CA PRO A 197 23.53 12.54 -11.05
C PRO A 197 23.63 11.36 -12.00
N ALA A 198 22.77 11.33 -13.01
CA ALA A 198 22.63 10.21 -13.92
C ALA A 198 22.73 10.61 -15.40
N VAL A 199 22.97 9.60 -16.24
CA VAL A 199 22.79 9.63 -17.69
C VAL A 199 22.10 8.34 -18.11
N GLY A 200 21.35 8.33 -19.22
CA GLY A 200 20.48 7.21 -19.52
C GLY A 200 20.34 6.85 -20.99
N LEU A 201 19.84 5.64 -21.21
CA LEU A 201 19.41 5.14 -22.51
C LEU A 201 17.97 4.61 -22.41
N ARG A 202 17.20 4.75 -23.49
CA ARG A 202 15.83 4.26 -23.61
C ARG A 202 15.64 3.43 -24.88
N ARG A 203 14.96 2.30 -24.76
CA ARG A 203 14.60 1.39 -25.88
C ARG A 203 13.27 0.70 -25.57
N ASP A 204 12.31 0.78 -26.48
CA ASP A 204 11.04 0.01 -26.42
C ASP A 204 10.34 0.08 -25.05
N GLY A 205 10.26 1.29 -24.46
CA GLY A 205 9.65 1.52 -23.14
C GLY A 205 10.56 1.24 -21.93
N TRP A 206 11.70 0.57 -22.13
CA TRP A 206 12.72 0.37 -21.11
C TRP A 206 13.65 1.57 -21.02
N THR A 207 13.98 1.98 -19.79
CA THR A 207 14.99 3.00 -19.52
C THR A 207 16.04 2.44 -18.55
N VAL A 208 17.32 2.64 -18.84
CA VAL A 208 18.46 2.27 -17.98
C VAL A 208 19.30 3.50 -17.69
N LEU A 209 19.62 3.72 -16.42
CA LEU A 209 20.28 4.93 -15.93
C LEU A 209 21.56 4.58 -15.20
N PHE A 210 22.62 5.32 -15.51
CA PHE A 210 23.97 5.11 -15.01
C PHE A 210 24.48 6.32 -14.25
N SER A 211 25.41 6.12 -13.33
CA SER A 211 26.09 7.22 -12.64
C SER A 211 26.82 8.12 -13.64
N ARG A 212 26.71 9.45 -13.44
CA ARG A 212 27.43 10.43 -14.27
C ARG A 212 28.93 10.45 -13.98
N SER A 213 29.34 10.09 -12.77
CA SER A 213 30.74 10.04 -12.35
C SER A 213 31.34 8.64 -12.56
N ARG A 214 32.64 8.60 -12.87
CA ARG A 214 33.41 7.36 -12.87
C ARG A 214 33.63 6.86 -11.42
N PRO A 215 33.72 5.54 -11.21
CA PRO A 215 33.46 4.49 -12.21
C PRO A 215 31.95 4.42 -12.51
N TYR A 216 31.58 4.26 -13.79
CA TYR A 216 30.16 4.23 -14.18
C TYR A 216 29.48 2.97 -13.64
N ARG A 217 28.30 3.13 -13.03
CA ARG A 217 27.51 2.05 -12.41
C ARG A 217 26.06 2.18 -12.84
N LEU A 218 25.37 1.05 -13.01
CA LEU A 218 23.91 1.03 -13.13
C LEU A 218 23.30 1.55 -11.82
N LEU A 219 22.43 2.55 -11.91
CA LEU A 219 21.74 3.14 -10.76
C LEU A 219 20.26 2.76 -10.74
N TRP A 220 19.64 2.66 -11.93
CA TRP A 220 18.23 2.33 -12.04
C TRP A 220 17.91 1.73 -13.40
N PHE A 221 16.89 0.89 -13.44
CA PHE A 221 16.23 0.50 -14.68
C PHE A 221 14.74 0.30 -14.44
N GLY A 222 13.95 0.47 -15.50
CA GLY A 222 12.53 0.18 -15.45
C GLY A 222 11.90 0.09 -16.83
N GLY A 223 10.80 -0.64 -16.93
CA GLY A 223 10.11 -0.90 -18.17
C GLY A 223 8.95 -1.89 -18.01
N PRO A 224 8.15 -2.06 -19.07
CA PRO A 224 7.06 -3.02 -19.08
C PRO A 224 7.59 -4.45 -19.24
N LEU A 225 7.06 -5.38 -18.44
CA LEU A 225 7.35 -6.81 -18.50
C LEU A 225 6.55 -7.45 -19.64
N GLN A 226 7.17 -7.54 -20.81
CA GLN A 226 6.56 -8.07 -22.04
C GLN A 226 7.42 -9.16 -22.67
N ASN A 227 6.78 -10.06 -23.41
CA ASN A 227 7.48 -11.09 -24.19
C ASN A 227 8.47 -10.46 -25.18
N GLY A 228 9.66 -11.04 -25.30
CA GLY A 228 10.73 -10.53 -26.18
C GLY A 228 11.62 -9.45 -25.55
N THR A 229 11.34 -9.04 -24.31
CA THR A 229 12.27 -8.22 -23.52
C THR A 229 13.29 -9.11 -22.78
N PRO A 230 14.48 -8.60 -22.41
CA PRO A 230 15.49 -9.40 -21.69
C PRO A 230 15.03 -9.91 -20.31
N LEU A 231 14.07 -9.21 -19.70
CA LEU A 231 13.47 -9.60 -18.42
C LEU A 231 12.13 -10.28 -18.69
N ALA A 232 12.16 -11.60 -18.87
CA ALA A 232 10.96 -12.39 -19.10
C ALA A 232 10.13 -12.49 -17.80
N PRO A 233 8.80 -12.26 -17.86
CA PRO A 233 7.94 -12.47 -16.71
C PRO A 233 7.85 -13.97 -16.38
N THR A 234 7.71 -14.31 -15.10
CA THR A 234 7.48 -15.71 -14.63
C THR A 234 6.05 -16.20 -14.87
N ILE A 235 5.21 -15.40 -15.53
CA ILE A 235 3.77 -15.61 -15.67
C ILE A 235 3.52 -16.70 -16.74
N ASN A 236 3.57 -17.96 -16.33
CA ASN A 236 3.06 -19.10 -17.11
C ASN A 236 1.55 -19.33 -16.91
N GLY A 237 0.84 -18.43 -16.23
CA GLY A 237 -0.56 -18.63 -15.85
C GLY A 237 -1.42 -17.39 -16.08
N SER A 238 -2.36 -17.53 -17.01
CA SER A 238 -3.50 -16.62 -17.31
C SER A 238 -3.23 -15.45 -18.28
N PRO A 239 -3.60 -15.59 -19.57
CA PRO A 239 -3.50 -14.53 -20.58
C PRO A 239 -4.51 -13.37 -20.40
N SER A 240 -5.25 -13.33 -19.30
CA SER A 240 -6.32 -12.35 -19.03
C SER A 240 -5.94 -11.25 -18.04
N ALA A 241 -4.68 -11.17 -17.59
CA ALA A 241 -4.19 -10.00 -16.87
C ALA A 241 -4.17 -8.79 -17.85
N PRO A 242 -5.00 -7.76 -17.67
CA PRO A 242 -5.25 -6.77 -18.72
C PRO A 242 -4.09 -5.80 -18.99
N THR A 243 -2.99 -5.88 -18.22
CA THR A 243 -1.86 -4.95 -18.35
C THR A 243 -0.55 -5.70 -18.05
N PRO A 244 0.48 -5.61 -18.93
CA PRO A 244 1.79 -6.16 -18.62
C PRO A 244 2.34 -5.43 -17.40
N PRO A 245 2.82 -6.17 -16.38
CA PRO A 245 3.33 -5.55 -15.16
C PRO A 245 4.48 -4.61 -15.50
N TYR A 246 4.55 -3.45 -14.85
CA TYR A 246 5.72 -2.57 -14.93
C TYR A 246 6.65 -2.88 -13.77
N VAL A 247 7.96 -2.87 -14.01
CA VAL A 247 8.97 -2.98 -12.95
C VAL A 247 9.84 -1.72 -12.93
N SER A 248 10.14 -1.25 -11.74
CA SER A 248 11.07 -0.15 -11.48
C SER A 248 12.08 -0.58 -10.44
N VAL A 249 13.37 -0.47 -10.73
CA VAL A 249 14.42 -1.06 -9.88
C VAL A 249 15.55 -0.06 -9.67
N LEU A 250 15.76 0.34 -8.41
CA LEU A 250 17.00 1.00 -7.99
C LEU A 250 18.06 -0.07 -7.72
N VAL A 251 19.26 0.16 -8.24
CA VAL A 251 20.41 -0.75 -8.05
C VAL A 251 21.38 -0.09 -7.08
N ASP A 252 21.74 -0.77 -6.00
CA ASP A 252 22.84 -0.31 -5.16
C ASP A 252 24.16 -0.49 -5.94
N PRO A 253 24.92 0.57 -6.20
CA PRO A 253 26.19 0.47 -6.90
C PRO A 253 27.25 -0.32 -6.13
N LYS A 254 27.05 -0.57 -4.83
CA LYS A 254 27.95 -1.37 -4.00
C LYS A 254 27.53 -2.84 -4.05
N ALA A 255 28.49 -3.71 -4.37
CA ALA A 255 28.27 -5.15 -4.29
C ALA A 255 27.91 -5.58 -2.85
N PRO A 256 26.75 -6.24 -2.65
CA PRO A 256 26.38 -6.79 -1.35
C PRO A 256 27.13 -8.09 -1.07
N ALA A 257 26.98 -8.62 0.15
CA ALA A 257 27.35 -9.99 0.44
C ALA A 257 26.46 -10.96 -0.35
N VAL A 258 27.04 -12.08 -0.83
CA VAL A 258 26.28 -13.12 -1.52
C VAL A 258 25.33 -13.79 -0.53
N PRO A 259 24.00 -13.81 -0.79
CA PRO A 259 23.06 -14.46 0.10
C PRO A 259 23.28 -15.98 0.04
N GLN A 260 23.35 -16.61 1.20
CA GLN A 260 23.29 -18.06 1.33
C GLN A 260 21.81 -18.45 1.38
N VAL A 261 21.24 -18.81 0.23
CA VAL A 261 19.82 -19.16 0.13
C VAL A 261 19.67 -20.67 0.18
N THR A 262 19.08 -21.16 1.27
CA THR A 262 18.48 -22.50 1.30
C THR A 262 16.99 -22.29 1.46
N VAL A 263 16.22 -22.61 0.42
CA VAL A 263 14.77 -22.52 0.48
C VAL A 263 14.30 -23.56 1.51
N PRO A 264 13.63 -23.16 2.60
CA PRO A 264 13.16 -24.09 3.61
C PRO A 264 12.08 -25.00 3.03
N ASP A 265 11.77 -26.09 3.74
CA ASP A 265 10.60 -26.91 3.42
C ASP A 265 9.32 -26.07 3.58
N ALA A 266 8.87 -25.53 2.45
CA ALA A 266 7.76 -24.58 2.36
C ALA A 266 6.47 -25.34 2.04
N ARG A 267 5.42 -25.01 2.79
CA ARG A 267 4.10 -25.59 2.56
C ARG A 267 3.53 -25.04 1.27
N GLU A 268 2.89 -25.88 0.47
CA GLU A 268 2.14 -25.38 -0.67
C GLU A 268 0.87 -24.66 -0.18
N GLU A 269 0.66 -23.43 -0.65
CA GLU A 269 -0.47 -22.60 -0.26
C GLU A 269 -1.79 -23.35 -0.44
N GLN A 270 -2.07 -23.83 -1.66
CA GLN A 270 -3.27 -24.60 -2.02
C GLN A 270 -3.50 -25.86 -1.16
N LYS A 271 -2.43 -26.52 -0.70
CA LYS A 271 -2.54 -27.76 0.09
C LYS A 271 -2.70 -27.50 1.59
N THR A 272 -2.66 -26.25 2.03
CA THR A 272 -2.84 -25.88 3.44
C THR A 272 -4.33 -25.59 3.69
N PRO A 273 -5.10 -26.51 4.31
CA PRO A 273 -6.54 -26.31 4.48
C PRO A 273 -6.82 -25.24 5.56
N ALA A 274 -7.83 -24.39 5.30
CA ALA A 274 -8.40 -23.55 6.34
C ALA A 274 -8.96 -24.41 7.48
N ARG A 275 -8.67 -24.04 8.73
CA ARG A 275 -9.14 -24.75 9.93
C ARG A 275 -10.21 -23.94 10.64
N LEU A 276 -11.36 -23.79 10.00
CA LEU A 276 -12.46 -22.94 10.49
C LEU A 276 -13.73 -23.77 10.77
N PRO A 277 -14.56 -23.35 11.74
CA PRO A 277 -15.96 -23.77 11.76
C PRO A 277 -16.67 -23.16 10.55
N ALA A 278 -17.72 -23.82 10.06
CA ALA A 278 -18.56 -23.33 8.98
C ALA A 278 -19.94 -23.95 9.15
N PHE A 279 -21.00 -23.23 8.82
CA PHE A 279 -22.35 -23.67 9.13
C PHE A 279 -23.28 -23.61 7.93
N ASP A 280 -23.92 -24.74 7.63
CA ASP A 280 -25.10 -24.78 6.79
C ASP A 280 -26.34 -24.61 7.67
N VAL A 281 -27.23 -23.71 7.28
CA VAL A 281 -28.43 -23.37 8.06
C VAL A 281 -29.68 -23.69 7.27
N THR A 282 -30.52 -24.56 7.82
CA THR A 282 -31.81 -24.94 7.25
C THR A 282 -32.95 -24.41 8.11
N VAL A 283 -33.84 -23.63 7.51
CA VAL A 283 -35.08 -23.17 8.14
C VAL A 283 -36.14 -24.25 7.95
N ASN A 284 -36.66 -24.79 9.04
CA ASN A 284 -37.77 -25.75 9.02
C ASN A 284 -39.06 -25.03 9.42
N ALA A 285 -39.75 -24.49 8.42
CA ALA A 285 -41.03 -23.83 8.57
C ALA A 285 -42.09 -24.54 7.72
N ALA A 286 -43.31 -24.64 8.24
CA ALA A 286 -44.47 -25.15 7.51
C ALA A 286 -45.46 -24.01 7.26
N THR A 287 -46.36 -24.19 6.29
CA THR A 287 -47.46 -23.25 6.05
C THR A 287 -48.28 -23.08 7.33
N CYS A 288 -48.33 -21.85 7.84
CA CYS A 288 -49.03 -21.52 9.07
C CYS A 288 -50.52 -21.30 8.81
N ARG A 289 -51.38 -22.08 9.47
CA ARG A 289 -52.86 -21.98 9.38
C ARG A 289 -53.54 -21.66 10.72
N THR A 290 -52.76 -21.55 11.78
CA THR A 290 -53.21 -21.30 13.16
C THR A 290 -52.98 -19.84 13.55
N VAL A 291 -53.53 -19.40 14.69
CA VAL A 291 -53.29 -18.04 15.24
C VAL A 291 -51.83 -17.80 15.61
N THR A 292 -51.07 -18.87 15.86
CA THR A 292 -49.64 -18.84 16.17
C THR A 292 -48.89 -19.69 15.15
N CYS A 293 -47.88 -19.12 14.51
CA CYS A 293 -46.98 -19.82 13.62
C CYS A 293 -45.78 -20.35 14.39
N SER A 294 -45.25 -21.48 13.95
CA SER A 294 -44.10 -22.10 14.60
C SER A 294 -43.11 -22.67 13.61
N TRP A 295 -41.83 -22.61 13.96
CA TRP A 295 -40.75 -23.06 13.10
C TRP A 295 -39.51 -23.40 13.95
N THR A 296 -38.54 -24.05 13.33
CA THR A 296 -37.23 -24.33 13.94
C THR A 296 -36.12 -24.04 12.93
N VAL A 297 -34.89 -23.95 13.42
CA VAL A 297 -33.70 -23.84 12.56
C VAL A 297 -32.75 -24.96 12.91
N THR A 298 -32.26 -25.68 11.90
CA THR A 298 -31.17 -26.64 12.04
C THR A 298 -29.89 -26.01 11.52
N ALA A 299 -28.83 -26.00 12.34
CA ALA A 299 -27.50 -25.62 11.90
C ALA A 299 -26.60 -26.86 11.91
N THR A 300 -25.91 -27.09 10.80
CA THR A 300 -24.95 -28.19 10.62
C THR A 300 -23.56 -27.60 10.51
N ASN A 301 -22.64 -27.99 11.38
CA ASN A 301 -21.25 -27.55 11.27
C ASN A 301 -20.55 -28.35 10.16
N VAL A 302 -20.39 -27.75 8.99
CA VAL A 302 -19.67 -28.32 7.84
C VAL A 302 -18.17 -28.02 7.86
N GLY A 303 -17.71 -27.25 8.86
CA GLY A 303 -16.32 -26.90 9.08
C GLY A 303 -15.48 -28.04 9.67
N LYS A 304 -14.24 -27.71 10.04
CA LYS A 304 -13.26 -28.67 10.62
C LYS A 304 -13.02 -28.48 12.12
N VAL A 305 -13.59 -27.44 12.71
CA VAL A 305 -13.42 -27.10 14.13
C VAL A 305 -14.80 -26.99 14.79
N ALA A 306 -14.92 -27.47 16.03
CA ALA A 306 -16.14 -27.31 16.83
C ALA A 306 -16.36 -25.83 17.17
N CYS A 307 -17.61 -25.44 17.41
CA CYS A 307 -17.94 -24.07 17.79
C CYS A 307 -19.12 -24.02 18.75
N ASP A 308 -19.10 -23.12 19.73
CA ASP A 308 -20.25 -22.81 20.58
C ASP A 308 -21.23 -21.89 19.82
N ALA A 309 -22.23 -22.51 19.20
CA ALA A 309 -23.08 -21.83 18.24
C ALA A 309 -24.39 -21.33 18.84
N SER A 310 -24.91 -20.24 18.26
CA SER A 310 -26.28 -19.77 18.44
C SER A 310 -26.93 -19.51 17.09
N VAL A 311 -28.25 -19.55 17.00
CA VAL A 311 -28.99 -19.12 15.80
C VAL A 311 -29.56 -17.74 16.04
N ILE A 312 -29.32 -16.82 15.11
CA ILE A 312 -29.98 -15.53 15.03
C ILE A 312 -31.09 -15.65 13.98
N ALA A 313 -32.35 -15.45 14.39
CA ALA A 313 -33.54 -15.83 13.63
C ALA A 313 -34.57 -14.68 13.59
N SER A 314 -35.13 -14.41 12.41
CA SER A 314 -36.15 -13.37 12.20
C SER A 314 -37.18 -13.79 11.15
N VAL A 315 -38.40 -13.24 11.23
CA VAL A 315 -39.50 -13.51 10.28
C VAL A 315 -40.24 -12.23 9.94
N THR A 316 -40.34 -11.91 8.65
CA THR A 316 -41.06 -10.72 8.17
C THR A 316 -42.16 -11.10 7.17
N PRO A 317 -43.43 -10.70 7.39
CA PRO A 317 -43.98 -10.10 8.60
C PRO A 317 -44.17 -11.14 9.71
N GLY A 318 -44.26 -10.68 10.96
CA GLY A 318 -44.77 -11.48 12.09
C GLY A 318 -43.87 -11.54 13.32
N MET A 319 -42.56 -11.37 13.17
CA MET A 319 -41.63 -11.33 14.30
C MET A 319 -40.96 -9.94 14.37
N PRO A 320 -41.38 -9.06 15.31
CA PRO A 320 -40.92 -7.66 15.34
C PRO A 320 -39.45 -7.52 15.76
N GLU A 321 -38.92 -8.50 16.49
CA GLU A 321 -37.54 -8.52 16.97
C GLU A 321 -36.85 -9.83 16.62
N THR A 322 -35.59 -9.74 16.23
CA THR A 322 -34.76 -10.91 15.97
C THR A 322 -34.51 -11.70 17.24
N ARG A 323 -34.75 -13.01 17.20
CA ARG A 323 -34.50 -13.93 18.32
C ARG A 323 -33.12 -14.56 18.22
N VAL A 324 -32.51 -14.81 19.38
CA VAL A 324 -31.29 -15.60 19.48
C VAL A 324 -31.58 -16.87 20.28
N ALA A 325 -31.24 -18.02 19.71
CA ALA A 325 -31.40 -19.33 20.36
C ALA A 325 -30.05 -20.04 20.43
N ALA A 326 -29.61 -20.39 21.63
CA ALA A 326 -28.37 -21.14 21.81
C ALA A 326 -28.50 -22.58 21.28
N LEU A 327 -27.46 -23.07 20.59
CA LEU A 327 -27.32 -24.46 20.17
C LEU A 327 -26.30 -25.22 21.03
N GLY A 328 -25.43 -24.49 21.73
CA GLY A 328 -24.27 -25.04 22.43
C GLY A 328 -23.16 -25.42 21.46
N THR A 329 -22.19 -26.22 21.93
CA THR A 329 -21.10 -26.71 21.10
C THR A 329 -21.60 -27.65 20.00
N VAL A 330 -21.32 -27.31 18.75
CA VAL A 330 -21.61 -28.12 17.56
C VAL A 330 -20.29 -28.66 16.98
N PRO A 331 -19.99 -29.96 17.16
CA PRO A 331 -18.81 -30.59 16.56
C PRO A 331 -18.83 -30.60 15.03
N PRO A 332 -17.67 -30.76 14.36
CA PRO A 332 -17.61 -30.97 12.91
C PRO A 332 -18.52 -32.12 12.44
N GLY A 333 -19.28 -31.89 11.37
CA GLY A 333 -20.24 -32.84 10.79
C GLY A 333 -21.54 -33.01 11.59
N ALA A 334 -21.67 -32.41 12.77
CA ALA A 334 -22.87 -32.54 13.60
C ALA A 334 -23.91 -31.46 13.27
N SER A 335 -25.19 -31.80 13.50
CA SER A 335 -26.31 -30.87 13.40
C SER A 335 -26.96 -30.63 14.77
N ARG A 336 -27.41 -29.40 15.01
CA ARG A 336 -28.27 -29.05 16.15
C ARG A 336 -29.46 -28.25 15.67
N THR A 337 -30.62 -28.49 16.27
CA THR A 337 -31.87 -27.79 15.95
C THR A 337 -32.29 -26.95 17.15
N THR A 338 -32.70 -25.71 16.90
CA THR A 338 -33.22 -24.83 17.95
C THR A 338 -34.49 -25.43 18.58
N ALA A 339 -34.81 -25.01 19.81
CA ALA A 339 -36.16 -25.18 20.31
C ALA A 339 -37.19 -24.52 19.36
N ARG A 340 -38.45 -24.96 19.45
CA ARG A 340 -39.56 -24.41 18.64
C ARG A 340 -39.73 -22.92 18.90
N MET A 341 -39.56 -22.11 17.86
CA MET A 341 -39.81 -20.67 17.90
C MET A 341 -41.23 -20.38 17.42
N THR A 342 -41.87 -19.36 17.98
CA THR A 342 -43.27 -19.01 17.68
C THR A 342 -43.46 -17.51 17.50
N PHE A 343 -44.41 -17.14 16.64
CA PHE A 343 -44.83 -15.75 16.41
C PHE A 343 -46.33 -15.69 16.02
N PRO A 344 -47.03 -14.56 16.24
CA PRO A 344 -48.43 -14.41 15.82
C PRO A 344 -48.58 -14.55 14.31
N ASN A 345 -49.65 -15.18 13.85
CA ASN A 345 -49.92 -15.28 12.41
C ASN A 345 -50.28 -13.90 11.84
N PRO A 346 -49.49 -13.34 10.92
CA PRO A 346 -49.73 -12.01 10.36
C PRO A 346 -50.88 -11.99 9.35
N ALA A 347 -51.40 -13.16 8.95
CA ALA A 347 -52.47 -13.25 7.97
C ALA A 347 -53.81 -12.76 8.53
N PRO A 348 -54.49 -11.82 7.84
CA PRO A 348 -55.89 -11.53 8.12
C PRO A 348 -56.76 -12.77 7.92
N THR A 349 -57.90 -12.85 8.61
CA THR A 349 -58.86 -13.95 8.47
C THR A 349 -59.16 -14.24 7.00
N ASN A 350 -59.03 -15.51 6.58
CA ASN A 350 -59.24 -16.01 5.22
C ASN A 350 -58.30 -15.47 4.13
N ARG A 351 -57.10 -14.99 4.47
CA ARG A 351 -56.07 -14.59 3.49
C ARG A 351 -54.76 -15.36 3.69
N ASN A 352 -53.97 -15.47 2.63
CA ASN A 352 -52.59 -15.95 2.69
C ASN A 352 -51.64 -14.75 2.75
N VAL A 353 -50.61 -14.83 3.58
CA VAL A 353 -49.51 -13.87 3.64
C VAL A 353 -48.21 -14.65 3.46
N SER A 354 -47.33 -14.14 2.58
CA SER A 354 -45.97 -14.66 2.46
C SER A 354 -45.13 -14.14 3.63
N ALA A 355 -44.36 -15.03 4.26
CA ALA A 355 -43.42 -14.67 5.31
C ALA A 355 -42.01 -15.08 4.89
N ASP A 356 -41.09 -14.13 4.98
CA ASP A 356 -39.66 -14.33 4.75
C ASP A 356 -38.99 -14.73 6.06
N TYR A 357 -38.48 -15.96 6.11
CA TYR A 357 -37.76 -16.51 7.24
C TYR A 357 -36.27 -16.36 7.02
N ARG A 358 -35.59 -15.71 7.96
CA ARG A 358 -34.14 -15.52 7.91
C ARG A 358 -33.51 -16.13 9.15
N ALA A 359 -32.44 -16.89 8.95
CA ALA A 359 -31.66 -17.45 10.02
C ALA A 359 -30.19 -17.49 9.62
N GLN A 360 -29.30 -17.28 10.60
CA GLN A 360 -27.87 -17.53 10.46
C GLN A 360 -27.33 -18.14 11.75
N ALA A 361 -26.33 -19.00 11.60
CA ALA A 361 -25.54 -19.47 12.73
C ALA A 361 -24.53 -18.40 13.12
N TYR A 362 -24.44 -18.11 14.40
CA TYR A 362 -23.44 -17.29 15.02
C TYR A 362 -22.48 -18.17 15.80
N CYS A 363 -21.20 -17.99 15.52
CA CYS A 363 -20.08 -18.67 16.12
C CYS A 363 -19.09 -17.61 16.63
N PRO A 364 -18.91 -17.42 17.95
CA PRO A 364 -17.97 -16.43 18.49
C PRO A 364 -16.54 -16.59 17.97
N GLU A 365 -16.11 -17.84 17.71
CA GLU A 365 -14.81 -18.17 17.15
C GLU A 365 -14.63 -17.74 15.69
N ILE A 366 -15.73 -17.48 14.97
CA ILE A 366 -15.71 -16.92 13.60
C ILE A 366 -15.95 -15.41 13.65
N TYR A 367 -17.08 -14.99 14.20
CA TYR A 367 -17.59 -13.62 14.09
C TYR A 367 -17.10 -12.70 15.21
N GLY A 368 -16.26 -13.21 16.12
CA GLY A 368 -15.87 -12.52 17.34
C GLY A 368 -17.00 -12.46 18.37
N PRO A 369 -16.78 -11.84 19.54
CA PRO A 369 -17.71 -11.89 20.68
C PRO A 369 -18.97 -10.99 20.53
N ASN A 370 -19.13 -10.28 19.41
CA ASN A 370 -20.13 -9.23 19.26
C ASN A 370 -21.45 -9.73 18.64
N LEU A 371 -22.16 -10.61 19.35
CA LEU A 371 -23.49 -11.09 18.94
C LEU A 371 -24.49 -9.95 18.65
N LYS A 372 -24.41 -8.85 19.40
CA LYS A 372 -25.30 -7.69 19.22
C LYS A 372 -25.11 -7.03 17.85
N LEU A 373 -23.87 -6.93 17.37
CA LEU A 373 -23.56 -6.43 16.03
C LEU A 373 -24.15 -7.36 14.95
N MET A 374 -23.94 -8.67 15.05
CA MET A 374 -24.51 -9.64 14.11
C MET A 374 -26.04 -9.59 14.05
N ARG A 375 -26.70 -9.44 15.20
CA ARG A 375 -28.15 -9.26 15.25
C ARG A 375 -28.60 -7.99 14.53
N ARG A 376 -27.93 -6.86 14.79
CA ARG A 376 -28.22 -5.57 14.12
C ARG A 376 -28.03 -5.66 12.61
N LEU A 377 -26.96 -6.33 12.15
CA LEU A 377 -26.72 -6.55 10.72
C LEU A 377 -27.88 -7.34 10.10
N GLN A 378 -28.32 -8.43 10.73
CA GLN A 378 -29.45 -9.23 10.24
C GLN A 378 -30.78 -8.45 10.22
N GLU A 379 -31.03 -7.60 11.23
CA GLU A 379 -32.18 -6.70 11.25
C GLU A 379 -32.18 -5.72 10.07
N ARG A 380 -31.00 -5.38 9.55
CA ARG A 380 -30.80 -4.59 8.33
C ARG A 380 -30.73 -5.43 7.06
N GLY A 381 -30.98 -6.74 7.14
CA GLY A 381 -30.95 -7.67 6.01
C GLY A 381 -29.57 -8.17 5.62
N LEU A 382 -28.51 -7.79 6.34
CA LEU A 382 -27.14 -8.25 6.10
C LEU A 382 -26.92 -9.61 6.76
N VAL A 383 -26.66 -10.62 5.95
CA VAL A 383 -26.38 -12.00 6.41
C VAL A 383 -25.06 -12.47 5.79
N PRO A 384 -23.90 -12.10 6.37
CA PRO A 384 -22.60 -12.38 5.78
C PRO A 384 -22.36 -13.86 5.50
N GLY A 385 -22.96 -14.75 6.30
CA GLY A 385 -22.87 -16.20 6.12
C GLY A 385 -23.48 -16.73 4.81
N ARG A 386 -24.31 -15.95 4.10
CA ARG A 386 -24.85 -16.33 2.78
C ARG A 386 -23.84 -16.15 1.66
N SER A 387 -22.87 -15.26 1.85
CA SER A 387 -21.80 -15.07 0.89
C SER A 387 -20.78 -16.20 1.00
N PRO A 388 -20.45 -16.89 -0.11
CA PRO A 388 -19.38 -17.89 -0.11
C PRO A 388 -18.00 -17.27 0.17
N THR A 389 -17.82 -15.98 -0.13
CA THR A 389 -16.57 -15.25 0.11
C THR A 389 -16.48 -14.79 1.57
N LEU A 390 -17.50 -14.10 2.08
CA LEU A 390 -17.48 -13.55 3.45
C LEU A 390 -17.51 -14.65 4.52
N SER A 391 -18.20 -15.77 4.26
CA SER A 391 -18.29 -16.89 5.21
C SER A 391 -16.98 -17.67 5.40
N ARG A 392 -16.02 -17.51 4.49
CA ARG A 392 -14.74 -18.23 4.50
C ARG A 392 -13.57 -17.41 5.04
N LEU A 393 -13.78 -16.14 5.39
CA LEU A 393 -12.75 -15.29 5.96
C LEU A 393 -12.18 -15.90 7.23
N ASP A 394 -10.87 -15.73 7.41
CA ASP A 394 -10.21 -16.04 8.67
C ASP A 394 -10.81 -15.19 9.81
N PRO A 395 -11.04 -15.76 11.01
CA PRO A 395 -11.61 -15.05 12.15
C PRO A 395 -10.91 -13.74 12.51
N SER A 396 -9.61 -13.62 12.24
CA SER A 396 -8.87 -12.36 12.46
C SER A 396 -9.40 -11.19 11.63
N GLN A 397 -10.03 -11.46 10.49
CA GLN A 397 -10.55 -10.47 9.55
C GLN A 397 -12.04 -10.20 9.71
N MET A 398 -12.77 -11.11 10.34
CA MET A 398 -14.22 -11.00 10.50
C MET A 398 -14.67 -9.71 11.20
N PRO A 399 -14.00 -9.22 12.27
CA PRO A 399 -14.37 -7.93 12.86
C PRO A 399 -14.29 -6.77 11.86
N ALA A 400 -13.25 -6.71 11.00
CA ALA A 400 -13.12 -5.65 10.00
C ALA A 400 -14.31 -5.66 9.04
N MET A 401 -14.63 -6.84 8.49
CA MET A 401 -15.77 -7.02 7.60
C MET A 401 -17.10 -6.62 8.27
N LEU A 402 -17.37 -7.10 9.49
CA LEU A 402 -18.63 -6.83 10.19
C LEU A 402 -18.81 -5.36 10.55
N PHE A 403 -17.75 -4.68 11.03
CA PHE A 403 -17.81 -3.25 11.33
C PHE A 403 -17.97 -2.41 10.06
N THR A 404 -17.41 -2.85 8.94
CA THR A 404 -17.58 -2.19 7.63
C THR A 404 -19.02 -2.28 7.14
N LEU A 405 -19.61 -3.48 7.17
CA LEU A 405 -21.00 -3.68 6.81
C LEU A 405 -21.94 -2.82 7.67
N ASP A 406 -21.67 -2.70 8.97
CA ASP A 406 -22.45 -1.88 9.89
C ASP A 406 -22.33 -0.37 9.61
N ALA A 407 -21.12 0.07 9.27
CA ALA A 407 -20.83 1.44 8.84
C ALA A 407 -21.58 1.80 7.56
N MET A 408 -21.50 0.95 6.52
CA MET A 408 -22.21 1.15 5.25
C MET A 408 -23.72 1.25 5.43
N ALA A 409 -24.25 0.52 6.42
CA ALA A 409 -25.66 0.54 6.75
C ALA A 409 -26.17 1.85 7.37
N GLY A 410 -25.28 2.83 7.62
CA GLY A 410 -25.64 4.23 7.89
C GLY A 410 -25.98 5.05 6.65
N ALA A 411 -25.72 4.55 5.44
CA ALA A 411 -25.95 5.30 4.20
C ALA A 411 -27.45 5.50 3.91
N GLY A 412 -27.84 6.70 3.45
CA GLY A 412 -29.25 7.04 3.19
C GLY A 412 -29.94 6.24 2.06
N ARG A 413 -29.17 5.58 1.19
CA ARG A 413 -29.65 4.67 0.11
C ARG A 413 -29.09 3.26 0.29
N PHE A 414 -29.02 2.82 1.53
CA PHE A 414 -28.48 1.52 1.87
C PHE A 414 -29.31 0.38 1.25
N ASP A 415 -28.61 -0.55 0.62
CA ASP A 415 -29.14 -1.81 0.11
C ASP A 415 -28.21 -2.94 0.60
N ALA A 416 -28.79 -3.96 1.24
CA ALA A 416 -28.02 -4.99 1.93
C ALA A 416 -27.31 -5.95 0.96
N ASP A 417 -27.94 -6.27 -0.17
CA ASP A 417 -27.37 -7.18 -1.17
C ASP A 417 -26.20 -6.49 -1.87
N ARG A 418 -26.38 -5.22 -2.26
CA ARG A 418 -25.29 -4.41 -2.80
C ARG A 418 -24.15 -4.26 -1.81
N ALA A 419 -24.42 -3.90 -0.54
CA ALA A 419 -23.37 -3.76 0.45
C ALA A 419 -22.58 -5.06 0.67
N THR A 420 -23.24 -6.21 0.58
CA THR A 420 -22.59 -7.53 0.62
C THR A 420 -21.69 -7.72 -0.60
N GLU A 421 -22.19 -7.43 -1.80
CA GLU A 421 -21.44 -7.52 -3.06
C GLU A 421 -20.20 -6.61 -3.05
N GLU A 422 -20.33 -5.34 -2.65
CA GLU A 422 -19.19 -4.42 -2.62
C GLU A 422 -18.14 -4.84 -1.58
N MET A 423 -18.56 -5.45 -0.48
CA MET A 423 -17.65 -6.01 0.51
C MET A 423 -16.88 -7.22 -0.05
N GLU A 424 -17.54 -8.09 -0.82
CA GLU A 424 -16.89 -9.21 -1.52
C GLU A 424 -15.86 -8.72 -2.53
N LYS A 425 -16.19 -7.67 -3.31
CA LYS A 425 -15.24 -7.03 -4.23
C LYS A 425 -14.06 -6.43 -3.48
N ALA A 426 -14.29 -5.77 -2.35
CA ALA A 426 -13.22 -5.21 -1.53
C ALA A 426 -12.27 -6.27 -0.95
N ILE A 427 -12.79 -7.43 -0.55
CA ILE A 427 -11.99 -8.58 -0.10
C ILE A 427 -11.21 -9.19 -1.25
N THR A 428 -11.86 -9.40 -2.40
CA THR A 428 -11.22 -9.94 -3.61
C THR A 428 -10.11 -9.00 -4.11
N ALA A 429 -10.29 -7.69 -3.96
CA ALA A 429 -9.27 -6.70 -4.24
C ALA A 429 -8.16 -6.67 -3.16
N GLY A 430 -8.32 -7.31 -2.01
CA GLY A 430 -7.33 -7.28 -0.93
C GLY A 430 -7.24 -5.93 -0.22
N ALA A 431 -8.36 -5.21 -0.05
CA ALA A 431 -8.41 -3.92 0.65
C ALA A 431 -8.88 -4.01 2.11
N LEU A 432 -9.10 -5.23 2.61
CA LEU A 432 -9.58 -5.43 3.97
C LEU A 432 -8.65 -4.87 5.07
N PRO A 433 -7.30 -4.93 4.94
CA PRO A 433 -6.41 -4.31 5.93
C PRO A 433 -6.61 -2.80 6.10
N GLU A 434 -6.79 -2.05 5.00
CA GLU A 434 -7.06 -0.61 5.04
C GLU A 434 -8.43 -0.31 5.62
N ILE A 435 -9.45 -1.01 5.12
CA ILE A 435 -10.84 -0.84 5.56
C ILE A 435 -10.95 -1.16 7.06
N GLY A 436 -10.31 -2.26 7.49
CA GLY A 436 -10.25 -2.68 8.88
C GLY A 436 -9.67 -1.60 9.79
N GLU A 437 -8.53 -1.02 9.42
CA GLU A 437 -7.93 0.10 10.17
C GLU A 437 -8.91 1.28 10.30
N LEU A 438 -9.56 1.67 9.21
CA LEU A 438 -10.49 2.81 9.19
C LEU A 438 -11.71 2.59 10.10
N VAL A 439 -12.34 1.41 10.06
CA VAL A 439 -13.58 1.16 10.81
C VAL A 439 -13.33 0.71 12.25
N GLN A 440 -12.31 -0.12 12.49
CA GLN A 440 -12.04 -0.67 13.82
C GLN A 440 -11.45 0.39 14.75
N SER A 441 -10.67 1.32 14.21
CA SER A 441 -10.13 2.45 14.97
C SER A 441 -11.24 3.38 15.48
N ARG A 442 -12.42 3.38 14.83
CA ARG A 442 -13.53 4.34 15.04
C ARG A 442 -13.10 5.80 14.85
N ARG A 443 -12.04 6.00 14.07
CA ARG A 443 -11.46 7.33 13.75
C ARG A 443 -11.75 7.77 12.32
N LEU A 444 -12.55 7.01 11.57
CA LEU A 444 -13.21 7.49 10.35
C LEU A 444 -14.49 8.24 10.73
N ALA A 445 -14.53 9.55 10.48
CA ALA A 445 -15.61 10.44 10.92
C ALA A 445 -16.94 10.25 10.17
N ASN A 446 -16.89 9.76 8.93
CA ASN A 446 -18.03 9.53 8.05
C ASN A 446 -18.03 8.10 7.48
N PRO A 447 -18.12 7.07 8.33
CA PRO A 447 -17.88 5.69 7.93
C PRO A 447 -18.88 5.15 6.89
N GLU A 448 -20.05 5.77 6.75
CA GLU A 448 -21.04 5.48 5.71
C GLU A 448 -20.54 5.74 4.28
N VAL A 449 -19.50 6.57 4.10
CA VAL A 449 -18.88 6.85 2.80
C VAL A 449 -18.33 5.59 2.12
N LEU A 450 -17.99 4.57 2.91
CA LEU A 450 -17.50 3.29 2.41
C LEU A 450 -18.51 2.60 1.48
N TYR A 451 -19.82 2.82 1.67
CA TYR A 451 -20.85 2.25 0.79
C TYR A 451 -20.72 2.74 -0.66
N GLY A 452 -20.31 4.00 -0.85
CA GLY A 452 -20.06 4.57 -2.18
C GLY A 452 -18.67 4.23 -2.73
N LYS A 453 -17.65 4.25 -1.86
CA LYS A 453 -16.26 4.04 -2.27
C LYS A 453 -15.94 2.59 -2.63
N LEU A 454 -16.42 1.62 -1.86
CA LEU A 454 -16.14 0.20 -2.13
C LEU A 454 -16.75 -0.26 -3.46
N ALA A 455 -17.86 0.36 -3.89
CA ALA A 455 -18.48 0.09 -5.18
C ALA A 455 -17.60 0.42 -6.40
N ASN A 456 -16.62 1.30 -6.21
CA ASN A 456 -15.70 1.72 -7.26
C ASN A 456 -14.25 1.63 -6.74
N LEU A 457 -13.94 0.53 -6.05
CA LEU A 457 -12.61 0.27 -5.50
C LEU A 457 -11.63 -0.10 -6.62
N ILE A 458 -11.32 0.87 -7.45
CA ILE A 458 -10.34 0.76 -8.53
C ILE A 458 -9.00 1.37 -8.08
N PHE A 459 -7.91 0.77 -8.54
CA PHE A 459 -6.68 1.53 -8.74
C PHE A 459 -6.83 2.39 -9.99
N GLU A 460 -6.02 3.44 -10.09
CA GLU A 460 -6.14 4.45 -11.16
C GLU A 460 -5.87 3.91 -12.57
N TYR A 461 -5.53 2.65 -12.78
CA TYR A 461 -5.22 2.10 -14.11
C TYR A 461 -6.41 1.39 -14.75
N ASP A 462 -6.70 1.75 -16.01
CA ASP A 462 -7.73 1.09 -16.78
C ASP A 462 -7.11 -0.21 -17.29
N THR A 463 -7.78 -1.31 -16.99
CA THR A 463 -7.50 -2.61 -17.56
C THR A 463 -7.49 -2.62 -19.10
N ALA A 464 -8.04 -1.62 -19.79
CA ALA A 464 -8.05 -1.58 -21.25
C ALA A 464 -6.74 -1.08 -21.90
N ALA A 465 -5.91 -0.28 -21.20
CA ALA A 465 -4.68 0.29 -21.77
C ALA A 465 -3.57 0.48 -20.71
N PRO A 466 -2.45 -0.25 -20.81
CA PRO A 466 -1.31 -0.15 -19.89
C PRO A 466 -0.84 1.29 -19.71
N GLY A 467 -0.80 1.77 -18.45
CA GLY A 467 -0.21 3.07 -18.11
C GLY A 467 -1.05 4.28 -18.47
N THR A 468 -2.32 4.12 -18.86
CA THR A 468 -3.25 5.27 -18.99
C THR A 468 -4.08 5.37 -17.72
N PRO A 469 -3.92 6.43 -16.91
CA PRO A 469 -4.80 6.65 -15.76
C PRO A 469 -6.26 6.74 -16.21
N VAL A 470 -7.15 5.99 -15.55
CA VAL A 470 -8.61 6.11 -15.64
C VAL A 470 -8.96 7.47 -15.08
N ARG A 471 -9.06 8.46 -15.96
CA ARG A 471 -9.80 9.71 -15.69
C ARG A 471 -9.37 10.43 -14.40
N GLU A 472 -8.27 11.18 -14.43
CA GLU A 472 -8.04 12.43 -13.68
C GLU A 472 -8.33 12.46 -12.15
N LYS A 473 -8.63 11.33 -11.51
CA LYS A 473 -9.09 11.20 -10.13
C LYS A 473 -8.28 10.12 -9.44
N THR A 474 -7.94 10.39 -8.19
CA THR A 474 -7.36 9.39 -7.31
C THR A 474 -8.28 8.18 -7.22
N GLY A 475 -7.76 6.98 -7.43
CA GLY A 475 -8.54 5.76 -7.27
C GLY A 475 -8.92 5.61 -5.81
N TYR A 476 -10.18 5.31 -5.50
CA TYR A 476 -10.64 5.24 -4.10
C TYR A 476 -9.82 4.27 -3.25
N ARG A 477 -9.19 3.26 -3.86
CA ARG A 477 -8.28 2.37 -3.15
C ARG A 477 -7.05 3.08 -2.58
N ARG A 478 -6.42 3.99 -3.33
CA ARG A 478 -5.26 4.75 -2.87
C ARG A 478 -5.62 5.69 -1.73
N GLU A 479 -6.79 6.32 -1.81
CA GLU A 479 -7.32 7.17 -0.74
C GLU A 479 -7.50 6.40 0.58
N LEU A 480 -8.07 5.18 0.52
CA LEU A 480 -8.19 4.31 1.71
C LEU A 480 -6.82 3.94 2.29
N GLN A 481 -5.82 3.67 1.44
CA GLN A 481 -4.45 3.38 1.89
C GLN A 481 -3.80 4.57 2.61
N ILE A 482 -3.93 5.78 2.05
CA ILE A 482 -3.40 7.00 2.65
C ILE A 482 -4.07 7.24 4.01
N ALA A 483 -5.40 7.16 4.06
CA ALA A 483 -6.16 7.40 5.29
C ALA A 483 -5.83 6.36 6.37
N ALA A 484 -5.76 5.07 6.02
CA ALA A 484 -5.33 4.03 6.95
C ALA A 484 -3.87 4.24 7.41
N GLY A 485 -2.97 4.64 6.52
CA GLY A 485 -1.58 4.97 6.85
C GLY A 485 -1.48 6.10 7.87
N ILE A 486 -2.24 7.17 7.68
CA ILE A 486 -2.33 8.30 8.63
C ILE A 486 -2.79 7.83 10.00
N LEU A 487 -3.85 7.02 10.06
CA LEU A 487 -4.37 6.50 11.34
C LEU A 487 -3.35 5.60 12.06
N ARG A 488 -2.54 4.82 11.34
CA ARG A 488 -1.49 3.98 11.96
C ARG A 488 -0.34 4.81 12.52
N GLN A 489 0.05 5.87 11.81
CA GLN A 489 1.16 6.74 12.21
C GLN A 489 0.79 7.68 13.36
N ASP A 490 -0.42 8.21 13.35
CA ASP A 490 -0.94 9.13 14.37
C ASP A 490 -2.18 8.52 15.03
N ARG A 491 -2.06 8.14 16.30
CA ARG A 491 -3.13 7.49 17.08
C ARG A 491 -4.26 8.44 17.47
N ASP A 492 -4.03 9.75 17.44
CA ASP A 492 -5.00 10.78 17.81
C ASP A 492 -5.67 11.39 16.55
N ALA A 493 -5.18 11.06 15.36
CA ALA A 493 -5.78 11.49 14.11
C ALA A 493 -7.19 10.90 13.92
N THR A 494 -8.11 11.74 13.47
CA THR A 494 -9.40 11.38 12.90
C THR A 494 -9.40 11.78 11.42
N VAL A 495 -9.90 10.92 10.56
CA VAL A 495 -9.96 11.14 9.12
C VAL A 495 -11.40 11.28 8.63
N THR A 496 -11.64 12.17 7.69
CA THR A 496 -12.88 12.27 6.91
C THR A 496 -12.52 12.07 5.45
N LEU A 497 -13.20 11.15 4.78
CA LEU A 497 -13.02 10.91 3.35
C LEU A 497 -14.06 11.69 2.54
N ASP A 498 -13.74 12.16 1.34
CA ASP A 498 -14.61 13.01 0.51
C ASP A 498 -15.19 14.22 1.27
N GLY A 499 -14.34 14.91 2.04
CA GLY A 499 -14.70 16.04 2.90
C GLY A 499 -15.01 17.32 2.13
N GLY A 500 -16.08 17.34 1.34
CA GLY A 500 -16.57 18.54 0.65
C GLY A 500 -15.85 18.86 -0.66
N GLY A 501 -15.36 17.85 -1.37
CA GLY A 501 -14.56 18.00 -2.60
C GLY A 501 -13.06 17.81 -2.38
N ILE A 502 -12.62 17.58 -1.14
CA ILE A 502 -11.27 17.16 -0.78
C ILE A 502 -11.25 15.66 -0.51
N ASP A 503 -10.24 14.96 -1.02
CA ASP A 503 -10.09 13.52 -0.81
C ASP A 503 -10.05 13.17 0.69
N ILE A 504 -9.14 13.77 1.46
CA ILE A 504 -8.94 13.42 2.88
C ILE A 504 -8.80 14.68 3.74
N VAL A 505 -9.60 14.77 4.81
CA VAL A 505 -9.43 15.76 5.87
C VAL A 505 -8.95 15.06 7.14
N VAL A 506 -7.83 15.51 7.69
CA VAL A 506 -7.22 14.94 8.90
C VAL A 506 -7.33 15.95 10.04
N ARG A 507 -7.85 15.51 11.18
CA ARG A 507 -7.89 16.29 12.42
C ARG A 507 -7.12 15.56 13.50
N THR A 508 -6.12 16.21 14.07
CA THR A 508 -5.36 15.70 15.21
C THR A 508 -5.50 16.69 16.36
N ALA A 509 -5.70 16.19 17.58
CA ALA A 509 -5.84 17.04 18.76
C ALA A 509 -4.59 17.91 18.95
N GLY A 510 -4.77 19.24 19.05
CA GLY A 510 -3.67 20.19 19.25
C GLY A 510 -2.84 20.53 18.01
N SER A 511 -3.18 19.99 16.84
CA SER A 511 -2.51 20.25 15.55
C SER A 511 -3.45 20.96 14.57
N PRO A 512 -2.91 21.65 13.55
CA PRO A 512 -3.75 22.17 12.47
C PRO A 512 -4.51 21.03 11.78
N THR A 513 -5.73 21.33 11.31
CA THR A 513 -6.45 20.41 10.42
C THR A 513 -5.73 20.36 9.08
N TYR A 514 -5.50 19.18 8.53
CA TYR A 514 -4.92 19.03 7.21
C TYR A 514 -6.01 18.73 6.18
N ALA A 515 -6.01 19.45 5.07
CA ALA A 515 -6.78 19.11 3.87
C ALA A 515 -5.80 18.52 2.86
N ILE A 516 -5.96 17.23 2.55
CA ILE A 516 -5.07 16.48 1.67
C ILE A 516 -5.83 16.18 0.38
N GLN A 517 -5.30 16.69 -0.72
CA GLN A 517 -5.72 16.27 -2.05
C GLN A 517 -4.65 15.36 -2.61
N ALA A 518 -4.99 14.08 -2.72
CA ALA A 518 -4.12 13.10 -3.35
C ALA A 518 -4.30 13.18 -4.87
N LYS A 519 -3.26 12.81 -5.62
CA LYS A 519 -3.31 12.46 -7.05
C LYS A 519 -2.25 11.38 -7.27
N SER A 520 -2.54 10.32 -8.02
CA SER A 520 -1.45 9.51 -8.58
C SER A 520 -1.05 10.04 -9.94
N VAL A 521 0.23 9.86 -10.25
CA VAL A 521 0.89 10.64 -11.28
C VAL A 521 1.70 9.73 -12.19
N SER A 522 1.39 9.80 -13.48
CA SER A 522 2.25 9.33 -14.57
C SER A 522 3.23 10.44 -14.96
N SER A 523 4.39 10.09 -15.51
CA SER A 523 5.53 11.00 -15.72
C SER A 523 5.23 12.36 -16.36
N GLU A 524 4.23 12.43 -17.24
CA GLU A 524 3.93 13.64 -18.01
C GLU A 524 2.87 14.53 -17.35
N SER A 525 2.26 14.09 -16.25
CA SER A 525 1.12 14.77 -15.61
C SER A 525 1.44 15.42 -14.26
N ILE A 526 2.70 15.44 -13.80
CA ILE A 526 3.08 15.96 -12.47
C ILE A 526 2.63 17.40 -12.27
N ALA A 527 3.05 18.30 -13.17
CA ALA A 527 2.70 19.72 -13.08
C ALA A 527 1.18 19.95 -13.16
N GLU A 528 0.49 19.22 -14.03
CA GLU A 528 -0.95 19.36 -14.23
C GLU A 528 -1.77 18.82 -13.03
N ASN A 529 -1.43 17.64 -12.54
CA ASN A 529 -2.05 17.07 -11.34
C ASN A 529 -1.80 17.94 -10.11
N LEU A 530 -0.62 18.55 -10.01
CA LEU A 530 -0.34 19.51 -8.94
C LEU A 530 -1.21 20.76 -9.05
N ARG A 531 -1.39 21.34 -10.25
CA ARG A 531 -2.30 22.49 -10.45
C ARG A 531 -3.72 22.15 -10.03
N ARG A 532 -4.24 21.02 -10.50
CA ARG A 532 -5.59 20.55 -10.16
C ARG A 532 -5.75 20.31 -8.66
N ALA A 533 -4.76 19.66 -8.02
CA ALA A 533 -4.78 19.48 -6.59
C ALA A 533 -4.81 20.81 -5.83
N ALA A 534 -4.06 21.80 -6.33
CA ALA A 534 -4.04 23.15 -5.78
C ALA A 534 -5.40 23.86 -5.95
N GLU A 535 -6.04 23.72 -7.10
CA GLU A 535 -7.38 24.26 -7.38
C GLU A 535 -8.45 23.63 -6.47
N ASP A 536 -8.47 22.31 -6.36
CA ASP A 536 -9.37 21.56 -5.47
C ASP A 536 -9.19 22.03 -4.01
N LEU A 537 -7.94 22.10 -3.53
CA LEU A 537 -7.62 22.59 -2.18
C LEU A 537 -7.98 24.07 -1.99
N ARG A 538 -7.90 24.89 -3.03
CA ARG A 538 -8.34 26.29 -2.96
C ARG A 538 -9.85 26.39 -2.83
N ALA A 539 -10.58 25.60 -3.60
CA ALA A 539 -12.04 25.65 -3.66
C ALA A 539 -12.70 25.02 -2.42
N HIS A 540 -12.10 23.95 -1.88
CA HIS A 540 -12.81 23.04 -0.98
C HIS A 540 -12.15 22.85 0.40
N ALA A 541 -10.91 23.28 0.62
CA ALA A 541 -10.27 23.09 1.92
C ALA A 541 -11.01 23.86 3.03
N PRO A 542 -11.25 23.24 4.21
CA PRO A 542 -11.83 23.95 5.35
C PRO A 542 -11.03 25.19 5.74
N ALA A 543 -11.73 26.24 6.17
CA ALA A 543 -11.08 27.48 6.61
C ALA A 543 -10.07 27.20 7.75
N GLY A 544 -8.85 27.70 7.61
CA GLY A 544 -7.77 27.50 8.57
C GLY A 544 -7.07 26.13 8.52
N ALA A 545 -7.46 25.25 7.60
CA ALA A 545 -6.74 24.00 7.38
C ALA A 545 -5.43 24.22 6.62
N SER A 546 -4.40 23.46 6.97
CA SER A 546 -3.18 23.33 6.18
C SER A 546 -3.45 22.51 4.92
N LYS A 547 -3.18 23.09 3.75
CA LYS A 547 -3.43 22.49 2.44
C LYS A 547 -2.21 21.69 1.96
N VAL A 548 -2.41 20.40 1.76
CA VAL A 548 -1.36 19.46 1.36
C VAL A 548 -1.72 18.82 0.02
N ALA A 549 -0.93 19.10 -1.02
CA ALA A 549 -1.02 18.35 -2.27
C ALA A 549 -0.11 17.12 -2.16
N LEU A 550 -0.69 15.92 -2.28
CA LEU A 550 0.02 14.65 -2.16
C LEU A 550 0.06 13.93 -3.51
N LEU A 551 1.25 13.79 -4.09
CA LEU A 551 1.47 13.16 -5.38
C LEU A 551 2.09 11.78 -5.21
N TYR A 552 1.36 10.72 -5.57
CA TYR A 552 1.88 9.36 -5.65
C TYR A 552 2.44 9.12 -7.04
N VAL A 553 3.76 9.09 -7.16
CA VAL A 553 4.41 8.78 -8.44
C VAL A 553 4.55 7.28 -8.51
N GLU A 554 3.86 6.64 -9.44
CA GLU A 554 3.78 5.18 -9.52
C GLU A 554 4.81 4.62 -10.52
N ALA A 555 5.09 3.32 -10.45
CA ALA A 555 6.08 2.65 -11.29
C ALA A 555 5.96 2.97 -12.80
N PRO A 556 4.77 2.99 -13.42
CA PRO A 556 4.58 3.37 -14.83
C PRO A 556 4.96 4.81 -15.18
N ALA A 557 5.17 5.68 -14.19
CA ALA A 557 5.80 7.00 -14.40
C ALA A 557 7.29 6.90 -14.77
N GLY A 558 7.81 5.68 -14.95
CA GLY A 558 9.17 5.41 -15.38
C GLY A 558 10.18 6.05 -14.44
N TYR A 559 11.14 6.78 -15.01
CA TYR A 559 12.20 7.38 -14.21
C TYR A 559 11.68 8.39 -13.17
N ALA A 560 10.52 9.04 -13.36
CA ALA A 560 9.95 9.92 -12.33
C ALA A 560 9.73 9.18 -10.99
N HIS A 561 9.42 7.89 -11.05
CA HIS A 561 9.26 7.04 -9.87
C HIS A 561 10.55 6.92 -9.04
N ALA A 562 11.72 7.05 -9.66
CA ALA A 562 13.02 6.97 -8.99
C ALA A 562 13.76 8.31 -8.93
N ALA A 563 13.13 9.38 -9.38
CA ALA A 563 13.76 10.68 -9.49
C ALA A 563 14.09 11.30 -8.13
N GLY A 564 15.23 11.98 -8.08
CA GLY A 564 15.62 12.79 -6.93
C GLY A 564 14.83 14.10 -6.85
N ARG A 565 14.96 14.74 -5.69
CA ARG A 565 14.33 16.01 -5.33
C ARG A 565 14.49 17.10 -6.40
N ASP A 566 15.69 17.26 -6.93
CA ASP A 566 16.02 18.32 -7.89
C ASP A 566 15.13 18.28 -9.15
N ARG A 567 14.69 17.10 -9.59
CA ARG A 567 13.77 16.97 -10.72
C ARG A 567 12.45 17.68 -10.42
N PHE A 568 11.85 17.33 -9.30
CA PHE A 568 10.56 17.87 -8.91
C PHE A 568 10.65 19.36 -8.57
N GLU A 569 11.76 19.85 -8.00
CA GLU A 569 11.96 21.29 -7.81
C GLU A 569 11.92 22.06 -9.13
N ARG A 570 12.50 21.52 -10.22
CA ARG A 570 12.41 22.14 -11.56
C ARG A 570 11.00 22.15 -12.09
N GLU A 571 10.29 21.03 -11.97
CA GLU A 571 8.89 20.91 -12.41
C GLU A 571 7.97 21.85 -11.61
N PHE A 572 8.21 21.99 -10.30
CA PHE A 572 7.44 22.87 -9.41
C PHE A 572 7.75 24.33 -9.63
N THR A 573 9.00 24.68 -9.94
CA THR A 573 9.36 26.06 -10.32
C THR A 573 8.51 26.55 -11.50
N ALA A 574 8.20 25.67 -12.45
CA ALA A 574 7.34 26.00 -13.60
C ALA A 574 5.87 26.26 -13.25
N VAL A 575 5.39 25.77 -12.09
CA VAL A 575 4.01 25.95 -11.61
C VAL A 575 3.93 26.74 -10.29
N ASN A 576 5.05 27.35 -9.88
CA ASN A 576 5.16 28.02 -8.59
C ASN A 576 4.14 29.16 -8.45
N ALA A 577 3.91 29.94 -9.52
CA ALA A 577 2.93 31.01 -9.50
C ALA A 577 1.50 30.51 -9.21
N ASP A 578 1.08 29.43 -9.86
CA ASP A 578 -0.26 28.84 -9.70
C ASP A 578 -0.44 28.22 -8.30
N THR A 579 0.57 27.47 -7.85
CA THR A 579 0.58 26.83 -6.52
C THR A 579 0.62 27.85 -5.38
N CYS A 580 1.35 28.96 -5.56
CA CYS A 580 1.32 30.10 -4.63
C CYS A 580 -0.07 30.77 -4.60
N ALA A 581 -0.68 30.98 -5.77
CA ALA A 581 -2.01 31.58 -5.86
C ALA A 581 -3.09 30.71 -5.19
N ALA A 582 -2.91 29.39 -5.16
CA ALA A 582 -3.79 28.46 -4.45
C ALA A 582 -3.58 28.43 -2.92
N GLY A 583 -2.43 28.95 -2.45
CA GLY A 583 -2.07 28.97 -1.04
C GLY A 583 -1.79 27.57 -0.48
N LEU A 584 -1.11 26.72 -1.26
CA LEU A 584 -0.62 25.43 -0.74
C LEU A 584 0.40 25.66 0.37
N ASP A 585 0.26 24.93 1.48
CA ASP A 585 1.21 24.96 2.59
C ASP A 585 2.34 23.93 2.40
N ARG A 586 2.02 22.82 1.75
CA ARG A 586 2.96 21.71 1.54
C ARG A 586 2.64 20.92 0.27
N ILE A 587 3.70 20.50 -0.42
CA ILE A 587 3.63 19.50 -1.49
C ILE A 587 4.41 18.28 -1.00
N GLU A 588 3.79 17.11 -1.07
CA GLU A 588 4.42 15.84 -0.71
C GLU A 588 4.42 14.92 -1.93
N ILE A 589 5.58 14.34 -2.24
CA ILE A 589 5.72 13.36 -3.31
C ILE A 589 6.13 12.04 -2.68
N VAL A 590 5.40 10.98 -3.00
CA VAL A 590 5.74 9.62 -2.62
C VAL A 590 6.17 8.87 -3.87
N ASN A 591 7.42 8.42 -3.89
CA ASN A 591 8.00 7.64 -4.99
C ASN A 591 8.97 6.57 -4.46
N GLN A 592 9.66 5.85 -5.35
CA GLN A 592 10.66 4.83 -4.96
C GLN A 592 11.83 5.39 -4.13
N GLY A 593 12.11 6.68 -4.28
CA GLY A 593 13.12 7.39 -3.51
C GLY A 593 12.69 7.73 -2.07
N GLY A 594 11.42 7.48 -1.72
CA GLY A 594 10.81 7.78 -0.44
C GLY A 594 9.95 9.06 -0.48
N ASP A 595 9.59 9.55 0.71
CA ASP A 595 8.74 10.72 0.88
C ASP A 595 9.55 12.01 0.74
N GLN A 596 9.21 12.82 -0.27
CA GLN A 596 9.87 14.09 -0.55
C GLN A 596 8.91 15.23 -0.23
N ARG A 597 9.25 16.03 0.79
CA ARG A 597 8.44 17.16 1.25
C ARG A 597 8.99 18.48 0.74
N PHE A 598 8.15 19.27 0.11
CA PHE A 598 8.48 20.61 -0.36
C PHE A 598 7.64 21.60 0.43
N PRO A 599 8.25 22.71 0.92
CA PRO A 599 7.43 23.80 1.40
C PRO A 599 6.51 24.23 0.26
N GLY A 600 5.29 24.60 0.59
CA GLY A 600 4.48 25.40 -0.32
C GLY A 600 5.11 26.80 -0.47
N CYS A 601 4.30 27.78 -0.82
CA CYS A 601 4.83 29.13 -0.97
C CYS A 601 5.05 29.78 0.40
N THR A 602 6.32 30.03 0.73
CA THR A 602 6.68 30.98 1.80
C THR A 602 6.17 32.36 1.40
N ARG A 603 5.18 32.87 2.13
CA ARG A 603 4.69 34.25 1.96
C ARG A 603 5.75 35.29 2.27
#